data_AF-A0A192CIU3-F1
#
_entry.id   AF-A0A192CIU3-F1
#
_cell.length_a   1.000
_cell.length_b   1.000
_cell.length_c   1.000
_cell.angle_alpha   90.00
_cell.angle_beta   90.00
_cell.angle_gamma   90.00
#
_symmetry.space_group_name_H-M   'P 1'
#
loop_
_entity.id
_entity.type
_entity.pdbx_description
1 polymer ?
#
loop_
_entity_poly.entity_id
_entity_poly.type
_entity_poly.pdbx_seq_one_letter_code
_entity_poly.pdbx_strand_id
1 'polypeptide(L)'
;MSKATEQNDKLKRAIIISAVLHVILFAALIWSSFDENIEASAGGGGGSSIDAVMVDSGAVVEQYKRMQSQESSAKRSDEQRKMKEQQAAEELREKQAAEQERLKQLEKERLAAQEQKKQAEEAAKQAELKQKQAEEAAAKAAADAKAKAEADAKAAEEAAKKAAADAKKKAEAEAAKAAVEAQKKAEAAAAALKKKAEAAEAAAAEARKKAATEAAEKAKAEAEKKAAAEKAAADKKAAEKAAAEKAAADKKAAAEKAAADKKAAEKAAAEKAAADKKAAAEKAAADKKAAAAKAAAEKAAAAKAAAEADDIFGELSSGKNAPKTGGGAKGNNASPAGSGNTKNNGASGADINNYAGQIKSAIESKFYDASSYAGKTCTLRIKLAPDGMLLDIKPEGGDPALCQAALAAAKLAKIPKPPSQAVYEVFKNAPLDFKP
;
A
#
# COMPACT_ATOMS: atom_id res chain seq x y z
N MET A 1 -4.43 -35.59 5.15
CA MET A 1 -4.01 -35.95 6.52
C MET A 1 -3.20 -37.25 6.58
N SER A 2 -3.42 -38.25 5.73
CA SER A 2 -2.80 -39.59 5.83
C SER A 2 -1.30 -39.70 5.48
N LYS A 3 -0.73 -38.70 4.80
CA LYS A 3 0.68 -38.75 4.33
C LYS A 3 1.71 -38.37 5.42
N ALA A 4 1.27 -37.63 6.44
CA ALA A 4 2.14 -37.17 7.54
C ALA A 4 2.35 -38.23 8.63
N THR A 5 1.37 -39.12 8.82
CA THR A 5 1.44 -40.24 9.77
C THR A 5 2.41 -41.32 9.29
N GLU A 6 2.43 -41.63 7.98
CA GLU A 6 3.30 -42.67 7.42
C GLU A 6 4.80 -42.32 7.48
N GLN A 7 5.14 -41.03 7.32
CA GLN A 7 6.54 -40.58 7.43
C GLN A 7 7.06 -40.62 8.87
N ASN A 8 6.20 -40.31 9.85
CA ASN A 8 6.57 -40.39 11.26
C ASN A 8 6.87 -41.82 11.72
N ASP A 9 6.14 -42.82 11.20
CA ASP A 9 6.40 -44.22 11.55
C ASP A 9 7.68 -44.76 10.91
N LYS A 10 8.03 -44.31 9.69
CA LYS A 10 9.32 -44.65 9.06
C LYS A 10 10.50 -44.06 9.82
N LEU A 11 10.38 -42.81 10.27
CA LEU A 11 11.41 -42.13 11.06
C LEU A 11 11.62 -42.80 12.43
N LYS A 12 10.54 -43.17 13.13
CA LYS A 12 10.62 -43.89 14.41
C LYS A 12 11.25 -45.27 14.26
N ARG A 13 10.90 -46.03 13.21
CA ARG A 13 11.53 -47.33 12.93
C ARG A 13 13.02 -47.18 12.62
N ALA A 14 13.40 -46.18 11.83
CA ALA A 14 14.80 -45.91 11.51
C ALA A 14 15.63 -45.54 12.76
N ILE A 15 15.08 -44.72 13.66
CA ILE A 15 15.75 -44.34 14.91
C ILE A 15 15.91 -45.55 15.84
N ILE A 16 14.88 -46.40 15.98
CA ILE A 16 14.95 -47.60 16.81
C ILE A 16 15.99 -48.58 16.29
N ILE A 17 16.04 -48.83 14.98
CA ILE A 17 17.04 -49.73 14.37
C ILE A 17 18.46 -49.20 14.59
N SER A 18 18.66 -47.89 14.44
CA SER A 18 19.96 -47.25 14.70
C SER A 18 20.38 -47.42 16.16
N ALA A 19 19.48 -47.18 17.11
CA ALA A 19 19.78 -47.30 18.53
C ALA A 19 20.16 -48.75 18.92
N VAL A 20 19.44 -49.75 18.41
CA VAL A 20 19.74 -51.17 18.67
C VAL A 20 21.13 -51.56 18.13
N LEU A 21 21.48 -51.08 16.93
CA LEU A 21 22.78 -51.40 16.31
C LEU A 21 23.95 -50.83 17.11
N HIS A 22 23.81 -49.61 17.65
CA HIS A 22 24.84 -49.01 18.51
C HIS A 22 24.99 -49.76 19.83
N VAL A 23 23.90 -50.20 20.45
CA VAL A 23 23.96 -50.99 21.71
C VAL A 23 24.69 -52.32 21.49
N ILE A 24 24.47 -52.99 20.36
CA ILE A 24 25.18 -54.23 20.00
C ILE A 24 26.69 -53.96 19.81
N LEU A 25 27.05 -52.86 19.15
CA LEU A 25 28.44 -52.47 18.94
C LEU A 25 29.15 -52.18 20.26
N PHE A 26 28.51 -51.46 21.18
CA PHE A 26 29.06 -51.22 22.52
C PHE A 26 29.21 -52.50 23.33
N ALA A 27 28.26 -53.43 23.26
CA ALA A 27 28.37 -54.72 23.94
C ALA A 27 29.55 -55.57 23.40
N ALA A 28 29.77 -55.54 22.08
CA ALA A 28 30.90 -56.24 21.46
C ALA A 28 32.27 -55.63 21.84
N LEU A 29 32.38 -54.30 21.91
CA LEU A 29 33.61 -53.64 22.36
C LEU A 29 33.92 -53.93 23.83
N ILE A 30 32.90 -53.91 24.70
CA ILE A 30 33.10 -54.23 26.12
C ILE A 30 33.53 -55.69 26.28
N TRP A 31 32.93 -56.63 25.55
CA TRP A 31 33.33 -58.04 25.60
C TRP A 31 34.77 -58.24 25.10
N SER A 32 35.18 -57.51 24.06
CA SER A 32 36.55 -57.59 23.52
C SER A 32 37.61 -57.02 24.48
N SER A 33 37.26 -56.07 25.35
CA SER A 33 38.21 -55.49 26.32
C SER A 33 38.48 -56.37 27.54
N PHE A 34 37.76 -57.48 27.73
CA PHE A 34 38.04 -58.42 28.83
C PHE A 34 38.99 -59.56 28.46
N ASP A 35 39.37 -59.72 27.17
CA ASP A 35 40.19 -60.85 26.69
C ASP A 35 41.67 -60.49 26.39
N GLU A 36 42.10 -59.24 26.59
CA GLU A 36 43.53 -58.86 26.46
C GLU A 36 44.32 -59.27 27.71
N ASN A 37 44.83 -60.51 27.71
CA ASN A 37 45.84 -60.98 28.65
C ASN A 37 47.21 -60.33 28.33
N ILE A 38 47.61 -59.33 29.13
CA ILE A 38 48.98 -58.79 29.14
C ILE A 38 49.86 -59.73 29.97
N GLU A 39 50.64 -60.58 29.30
CA GLU A 39 51.67 -61.41 29.91
C GLU A 39 52.95 -60.56 30.14
N ALA A 40 53.06 -59.96 31.32
CA ALA A 40 54.26 -59.24 31.76
C ALA A 40 55.25 -60.22 32.42
N SER A 41 56.24 -60.60 31.62
CA SER A 41 57.40 -61.44 31.95
C SER A 41 58.13 -61.02 33.22
N ALA A 42 58.24 -61.96 34.16
CA ALA A 42 59.12 -61.92 35.30
C ALA A 42 60.57 -62.29 34.90
N GLY A 43 61.56 -61.50 35.32
CA GLY A 43 62.98 -61.87 35.40
C GLY A 43 63.50 -61.47 36.79
N GLY A 44 63.99 -62.37 37.65
CA GLY A 44 65.20 -63.19 37.46
C GLY A 44 66.40 -62.30 37.85
N GLY A 45 67.07 -62.44 38.99
CA GLY A 45 67.68 -63.64 39.58
C GLY A 45 69.16 -63.28 39.82
N GLY A 46 69.76 -63.72 40.93
CA GLY A 46 71.21 -63.57 41.14
C GLY A 46 71.62 -63.30 42.57
N GLY A 47 71.71 -64.36 43.37
CA GLY A 47 72.42 -64.34 44.64
C GLY A 47 73.93 -64.45 44.42
N SER A 48 74.69 -63.64 45.15
CA SER A 48 76.14 -63.77 45.28
C SER A 48 76.57 -63.46 46.71
N SER A 49 77.10 -64.50 47.36
CA SER A 49 78.14 -64.53 48.41
C SER A 49 78.16 -63.43 49.47
N ILE A 50 77.87 -63.86 50.71
CA ILE A 50 77.97 -63.10 51.95
C ILE A 50 79.45 -62.87 52.26
N ASP A 51 79.88 -61.63 52.08
CA ASP A 51 81.17 -61.11 52.52
C ASP A 51 80.98 -60.47 53.91
N ALA A 52 81.77 -60.90 54.90
CA ALA A 52 81.65 -60.42 56.28
C ALA A 52 82.40 -59.09 56.43
N VAL A 53 81.67 -57.99 56.23
CA VAL A 53 82.18 -56.62 56.41
C VAL A 53 82.19 -56.25 57.90
N MET A 54 83.34 -55.78 58.39
CA MET A 54 83.45 -55.14 59.70
C MET A 54 82.70 -53.80 59.65
N VAL A 55 81.59 -53.70 60.38
CA VAL A 55 80.74 -52.51 60.40
C VAL A 55 81.48 -51.40 61.16
N ASP A 56 82.00 -50.41 60.43
CA ASP A 56 82.56 -49.18 61.00
C ASP A 56 81.42 -48.38 61.67
N SER A 57 81.48 -48.25 63.00
CA SER A 57 80.47 -47.56 63.80
C SER A 57 80.26 -46.08 63.39
N GLY A 58 81.25 -45.43 62.77
CA GLY A 58 81.11 -44.07 62.24
C GLY A 58 80.28 -44.00 60.96
N ALA A 59 80.43 -44.99 60.08
CA ALA A 59 79.68 -45.08 58.82
C ALA A 59 78.18 -45.35 59.05
N VAL A 60 77.83 -46.10 60.10
CA VAL A 60 76.43 -46.37 60.47
C VAL A 60 75.71 -45.09 60.94
N VAL A 61 76.39 -44.24 61.70
CA VAL A 61 75.83 -42.95 62.16
C VAL A 61 75.60 -41.99 60.99
N GLU A 62 76.51 -41.96 60.02
CA GLU A 62 76.37 -41.15 58.81
C GLU A 62 75.25 -41.67 57.90
N GLN A 63 75.11 -42.99 57.75
CA GLN A 63 73.97 -43.61 57.07
C GLN A 63 72.64 -43.32 57.76
N TYR A 64 72.57 -43.36 59.09
CA TYR A 64 71.35 -43.03 59.84
C TYR A 64 70.96 -41.55 59.66
N LYS A 65 71.92 -40.62 59.71
CA LYS A 65 71.67 -39.19 59.40
C LYS A 65 71.20 -38.99 57.95
N ARG A 66 71.80 -39.69 56.99
CA ARG A 66 71.37 -39.66 55.59
C ARG A 66 69.94 -40.18 55.45
N MET A 67 69.61 -41.30 56.10
CA MET A 67 68.27 -41.88 56.12
C MET A 67 67.24 -40.92 56.75
N GLN A 68 67.57 -40.28 57.89
CA GLN A 68 66.70 -39.29 58.55
C GLN A 68 66.48 -38.05 57.67
N SER A 69 67.52 -37.56 56.98
CA SER A 69 67.42 -36.45 56.04
C SER A 69 66.59 -36.82 54.80
N GLN A 70 66.70 -38.06 54.33
CA GLN A 70 65.92 -38.58 53.20
C GLN A 70 64.45 -38.75 53.59
N GLU A 71 64.14 -39.30 54.77
CA GLU A 71 62.79 -39.48 55.27
C GLU A 71 62.07 -38.13 55.51
N SER A 72 62.76 -37.13 56.07
CA SER A 72 62.19 -35.79 56.26
C SER A 72 61.96 -35.06 54.93
N SER A 73 62.85 -35.22 53.95
CA SER A 73 62.65 -34.68 52.60
C SER A 73 61.48 -35.36 51.87
N ALA A 74 61.33 -36.68 52.03
CA ALA A 74 60.21 -37.45 51.48
C ALA A 74 58.88 -37.02 52.11
N LYS A 75 58.81 -36.93 53.45
CA LYS A 75 57.61 -36.43 54.17
C LYS A 75 57.21 -35.03 53.72
N ARG A 76 58.16 -34.10 53.59
CA ARG A 76 57.87 -32.74 53.10
C ARG A 76 57.37 -32.74 51.66
N SER A 77 57.87 -33.64 50.81
CA SER A 77 57.39 -33.79 49.43
C SER A 77 55.98 -34.36 49.36
N ASP A 78 55.64 -35.31 50.24
CA ASP A 78 54.30 -35.89 50.34
C ASP A 78 53.29 -34.90 50.92
N GLU A 79 53.67 -34.11 51.93
CA GLU A 79 52.84 -33.02 52.46
C GLU A 79 52.58 -31.94 51.40
N GLN A 80 53.58 -31.59 50.59
CA GLN A 80 53.38 -30.66 49.47
C GLN A 80 52.45 -31.21 48.40
N ARG A 81 52.51 -32.52 48.10
CA ARG A 81 51.57 -33.16 47.17
C ARG A 81 50.15 -33.14 47.74
N LYS A 82 49.97 -33.52 49.01
CA LYS A 82 48.68 -33.45 49.69
C LYS A 82 48.11 -32.04 49.74
N MET A 83 48.94 -31.03 50.01
CA MET A 83 48.52 -29.63 50.01
C MET A 83 48.05 -29.18 48.62
N LYS A 84 48.76 -29.56 47.54
CA LYS A 84 48.35 -29.27 46.17
C LYS A 84 47.06 -29.98 45.77
N GLU A 85 46.89 -31.24 46.19
CA GLU A 85 45.65 -31.99 45.97
C GLU A 85 44.46 -31.37 46.72
N GLN A 86 44.66 -30.93 47.96
CA GLN A 86 43.63 -30.21 48.72
C GLN A 86 43.26 -28.88 48.07
N GLN A 87 44.25 -28.10 47.63
CA GLN A 87 44.01 -26.84 46.91
C GLN A 87 43.27 -27.08 45.58
N ALA A 88 43.64 -28.10 44.82
CA ALA A 88 42.95 -28.46 43.58
C ALA A 88 41.50 -28.91 43.83
N ALA A 89 41.26 -29.65 44.92
CA ALA A 89 39.92 -30.07 45.32
C ALA A 89 39.05 -28.90 45.80
N GLU A 90 39.63 -27.95 46.53
CA GLU A 90 38.94 -26.72 46.98
C GLU A 90 38.63 -25.80 45.79
N GLU A 91 39.57 -25.59 44.87
CA GLU A 91 39.35 -24.81 43.65
C GLU A 91 38.24 -25.41 42.78
N LEU A 92 38.17 -26.75 42.67
CA LEU A 92 37.09 -27.42 41.95
C LEU A 92 35.73 -27.20 42.63
N ARG A 93 35.68 -27.26 43.97
CA ARG A 93 34.45 -26.99 44.73
C ARG A 93 34.00 -25.54 44.59
N GLU A 94 34.92 -24.58 44.64
CA GLU A 94 34.61 -23.17 44.40
C GLU A 94 34.10 -22.93 42.98
N LYS A 95 34.71 -23.55 41.96
CA LYS A 95 34.23 -23.46 40.57
C LYS A 95 32.82 -24.02 40.42
N GLN A 96 32.52 -25.17 41.02
CA GLN A 96 31.18 -25.75 41.01
C GLN A 96 30.16 -24.86 41.73
N ALA A 97 30.53 -24.27 42.87
CA ALA A 97 29.66 -23.34 43.59
C ALA A 97 29.39 -22.06 42.78
N ALA A 98 30.43 -21.47 42.18
CA ALA A 98 30.31 -20.28 41.34
C ALA A 98 29.46 -20.55 40.07
N GLU A 99 29.57 -21.73 39.48
CA GLU A 99 28.73 -22.12 38.35
C GLU A 99 27.25 -22.27 38.76
N GLN A 100 26.97 -22.87 39.93
CA GLN A 100 25.60 -22.94 40.46
C GLN A 100 25.02 -21.56 40.75
N GLU A 101 25.81 -20.64 41.30
CA GLU A 101 25.36 -19.26 41.52
C GLU A 101 25.08 -18.52 40.21
N ARG A 102 25.94 -18.70 39.20
CA ARG A 102 25.73 -18.15 37.86
C ARG A 102 24.45 -18.70 37.22
N LEU A 103 24.18 -19.99 37.38
CA LEU A 103 22.93 -20.61 36.90
C LEU A 103 21.70 -20.04 37.62
N LYS A 104 21.77 -19.84 38.94
CA LYS A 104 20.69 -19.18 39.71
C LYS A 104 20.45 -17.75 39.25
N GLN A 105 21.51 -16.99 38.95
CA GLN A 105 21.40 -15.63 38.42
C GLN A 105 20.75 -15.62 37.03
N LEU A 106 21.16 -16.53 36.14
CA LEU A 106 20.56 -16.68 34.81
C LEU A 106 19.08 -17.07 34.89
N GLU A 107 18.70 -17.96 35.81
CA GLU A 107 17.30 -18.32 36.03
C GLU A 107 16.47 -17.12 36.52
N LYS A 108 17.01 -16.35 37.48
CA LYS A 108 16.36 -15.13 37.98
C LYS A 108 16.20 -14.08 36.88
N GLU A 109 17.23 -13.89 36.05
CA GLU A 109 17.16 -12.98 34.90
C GLU A 109 16.13 -13.44 33.87
N ARG A 110 16.07 -14.75 33.59
CA ARG A 110 15.07 -15.33 32.69
C ARG A 110 13.65 -15.15 33.22
N LEU A 111 13.43 -15.34 34.52
CA LEU A 111 12.13 -15.10 35.16
C LEU A 111 11.74 -13.61 35.08
N ALA A 112 12.65 -12.70 35.42
CA ALA A 112 12.40 -11.26 35.30
C ALA A 112 12.10 -10.85 33.85
N ALA A 113 12.83 -11.39 32.87
CA ALA A 113 12.56 -11.14 31.45
C ALA A 113 11.21 -11.73 31.01
N GLN A 114 10.79 -12.88 31.55
CA GLN A 114 9.47 -13.46 31.29
C GLN A 114 8.34 -12.62 31.89
N GLU A 115 8.52 -12.10 33.11
CA GLU A 115 7.57 -11.18 33.74
C GLU A 115 7.46 -9.86 32.97
N GLN A 116 8.58 -9.27 32.56
CA GLN A 116 8.56 -8.06 31.72
C GLN A 116 7.86 -8.31 30.38
N LYS A 117 8.08 -9.48 29.75
CA LYS A 117 7.34 -9.87 28.53
C LYS A 117 5.84 -9.99 28.78
N LYS A 118 5.43 -10.60 29.90
CA LYS A 118 4.00 -10.69 30.26
C LYS A 118 3.39 -9.31 30.51
N GLN A 119 4.08 -8.43 31.24
CA GLN A 119 3.62 -7.06 31.46
C GLN A 119 3.52 -6.26 30.16
N ALA A 120 4.49 -6.41 29.24
CA ALA A 120 4.45 -5.78 27.93
C ALA A 120 3.30 -6.32 27.06
N GLU A 121 3.05 -7.63 27.09
CA GLU A 121 1.92 -8.25 26.38
C GLU A 121 0.58 -7.77 26.95
N GLU A 122 0.44 -7.68 28.28
CA GLU A 122 -0.76 -7.18 28.91
C GLU A 122 -1.01 -5.70 28.60
N ALA A 123 0.05 -4.87 28.65
CA ALA A 123 -0.03 -3.48 28.25
C ALA A 123 -0.41 -3.33 26.76
N ALA A 124 0.13 -4.19 25.88
CA ALA A 124 -0.24 -4.22 24.46
C ALA A 124 -1.71 -4.62 24.27
N LYS A 125 -2.21 -5.64 24.99
CA LYS A 125 -3.63 -6.03 24.97
C LYS A 125 -4.54 -4.92 25.46
N GLN A 126 -4.17 -4.21 26.53
CA GLN A 126 -4.94 -3.08 27.03
C GLN A 126 -4.95 -1.92 26.01
N ALA A 127 -3.84 -1.66 25.33
CA ALA A 127 -3.77 -0.64 24.28
C ALA A 127 -4.64 -1.02 23.07
N GLU A 128 -4.59 -2.28 22.62
CA GLU A 128 -5.45 -2.79 21.53
C GLU A 128 -6.94 -2.70 21.90
N LEU A 129 -7.30 -3.04 23.14
CA LEU A 129 -8.68 -2.96 23.60
C LEU A 129 -9.18 -1.52 23.64
N LYS A 130 -8.36 -0.57 24.09
CA LYS A 130 -8.68 0.87 24.03
C LYS A 130 -8.81 1.37 22.58
N GLN A 131 -7.95 0.89 21.68
CA GLN A 131 -8.04 1.25 20.26
C GLN A 131 -9.33 0.72 19.64
N LYS A 132 -9.70 -0.53 19.91
CA LYS A 132 -10.97 -1.14 19.46
C LYS A 132 -12.18 -0.38 20.00
N GLN A 133 -12.19 -0.01 21.28
CA GLN A 133 -13.25 0.81 21.87
C GLN A 133 -13.35 2.19 21.22
N ALA A 134 -12.20 2.83 20.91
CA ALA A 134 -12.19 4.11 20.23
C ALA A 134 -12.68 4.00 18.77
N GLU A 135 -12.31 2.94 18.06
CA GLU A 135 -12.77 2.66 16.70
C GLU A 135 -14.27 2.36 16.66
N GLU A 136 -14.78 1.55 17.59
CA GLU A 136 -16.21 1.27 17.72
C GLU A 136 -17.00 2.53 18.07
N ALA A 137 -16.50 3.36 19.00
CA ALA A 137 -17.10 4.64 19.32
C ALA A 137 -17.11 5.60 18.12
N ALA A 138 -16.03 5.65 17.34
CA ALA A 138 -15.94 6.44 16.12
C ALA A 138 -16.90 5.92 15.03
N ALA A 139 -17.00 4.59 14.86
CA ALA A 139 -17.93 3.98 13.92
C ALA A 139 -19.39 4.26 14.29
N LYS A 140 -19.73 4.17 15.58
CA LYS A 140 -21.07 4.53 16.09
C LYS A 140 -21.38 6.01 15.86
N ALA A 141 -20.44 6.90 16.18
CA ALA A 141 -20.61 8.35 15.93
C ALA A 141 -20.78 8.66 14.44
N ALA A 142 -20.04 7.98 13.56
CA ALA A 142 -20.18 8.13 12.11
C ALA A 142 -21.53 7.60 11.60
N ALA A 143 -22.03 6.48 12.14
CA ALA A 143 -23.33 5.93 11.80
C ALA A 143 -24.46 6.87 12.26
N ASP A 144 -24.39 7.39 13.48
CA ASP A 144 -25.36 8.36 14.02
C ASP A 144 -25.38 9.66 13.20
N ALA A 145 -24.20 10.16 12.81
CA ALA A 145 -24.08 11.34 11.94
C ALA A 145 -24.68 11.09 10.55
N LYS A 146 -24.46 9.91 9.96
CA LYS A 146 -25.03 9.53 8.67
C LYS A 146 -26.56 9.40 8.76
N ALA A 147 -27.08 8.77 9.81
CA ALA A 147 -28.51 8.64 10.03
C ALA A 147 -29.18 10.02 10.18
N LYS A 148 -28.55 10.94 10.91
CA LYS A 148 -29.03 12.32 11.04
C LYS A 148 -29.03 13.07 9.70
N ALA A 149 -27.94 12.97 8.93
CA ALA A 149 -27.86 13.60 7.61
C ALA A 149 -28.90 13.05 6.64
N GLU A 150 -29.19 11.74 6.68
CA GLU A 150 -30.22 11.13 5.85
C GLU A 150 -31.64 11.54 6.27
N ALA A 151 -31.89 11.69 7.56
CA ALA A 151 -33.15 12.21 8.08
C ALA A 151 -33.37 13.68 7.67
N ASP A 152 -32.34 14.52 7.82
CA ASP A 152 -32.38 15.93 7.42
C ASP A 152 -32.58 16.08 5.90
N ALA A 153 -31.93 15.22 5.09
CA ALA A 153 -32.13 15.19 3.64
C ALA A 153 -33.55 14.79 3.24
N LYS A 154 -34.14 13.76 3.89
CA LYS A 154 -35.53 13.36 3.65
C LYS A 154 -36.52 14.46 4.05
N ALA A 155 -36.28 15.12 5.19
CA ALA A 155 -37.11 16.25 5.63
C ALA A 155 -37.04 17.43 4.64
N ALA A 156 -35.85 17.75 4.12
CA ALA A 156 -35.66 18.80 3.13
C ALA A 156 -36.35 18.45 1.78
N GLU A 157 -36.27 17.19 1.34
CA GLU A 157 -36.96 16.73 0.13
C GLU A 157 -38.48 16.81 0.27
N GLU A 158 -39.03 16.40 1.43
CA GLU A 158 -40.47 16.48 1.68
C GLU A 158 -40.96 17.93 1.75
N ALA A 159 -40.19 18.81 2.39
CA ALA A 159 -40.46 20.25 2.41
C ALA A 159 -40.44 20.86 1.01
N ALA A 160 -39.48 20.47 0.16
CA ALA A 160 -39.39 20.93 -1.22
C ALA A 160 -40.57 20.45 -2.08
N LYS A 161 -41.00 19.18 -1.92
CA LYS A 161 -42.19 18.64 -2.59
C LYS A 161 -43.46 19.39 -2.19
N LYS A 162 -43.62 19.68 -0.89
CA LYS A 162 -44.76 20.45 -0.38
C LYS A 162 -44.77 21.88 -0.93
N ALA A 163 -43.62 22.56 -0.91
CA ALA A 163 -43.47 23.90 -1.48
C ALA A 163 -43.79 23.94 -2.99
N ALA A 164 -43.33 22.94 -3.76
CA ALA A 164 -43.62 22.83 -5.19
C ALA A 164 -45.12 22.58 -5.46
N ALA A 165 -45.78 21.74 -4.64
CA ALA A 165 -47.21 21.49 -4.76
C ALA A 165 -48.06 22.73 -4.44
N ASP A 166 -47.69 23.48 -3.39
CA ASP A 166 -48.36 24.74 -3.03
C ASP A 166 -48.15 25.82 -4.11
N ALA A 167 -46.95 25.92 -4.69
CA ALA A 167 -46.67 26.81 -5.81
C ALA A 167 -47.50 26.46 -7.06
N LYS A 168 -47.61 25.17 -7.39
CA LYS A 168 -48.43 24.70 -8.53
C LYS A 168 -49.91 25.02 -8.33
N LYS A 169 -50.47 24.77 -7.14
CA LYS A 169 -51.87 25.13 -6.83
C LYS A 169 -52.12 26.63 -6.94
N LYS A 170 -51.17 27.46 -6.49
CA LYS A 170 -51.28 28.92 -6.59
C LYS A 170 -51.25 29.39 -8.05
N ALA A 171 -50.38 28.81 -8.87
CA ALA A 171 -50.30 29.10 -10.31
C ALA A 171 -51.56 28.66 -11.08
N GLU A 172 -52.11 27.48 -10.78
CA GLU A 172 -53.36 26.98 -11.38
C GLU A 172 -54.55 27.88 -10.99
N ALA A 173 -54.61 28.35 -9.74
CA ALA A 173 -55.66 29.26 -9.28
C ALA A 173 -55.58 30.65 -9.96
N GLU A 174 -54.38 31.20 -10.16
CA GLU A 174 -54.20 32.46 -10.90
C GLU A 174 -54.51 32.30 -12.40
N ALA A 175 -54.10 31.20 -13.02
CA ALA A 175 -54.41 30.90 -14.42
C ALA A 175 -55.92 30.75 -14.65
N ALA A 176 -56.64 30.10 -13.73
CA ALA A 176 -58.10 29.97 -13.79
C ALA A 176 -58.79 31.35 -13.67
N LYS A 177 -58.33 32.22 -12.76
CA LYS A 177 -58.85 33.59 -12.65
C LYS A 177 -58.61 34.41 -13.92
N ALA A 178 -57.42 34.32 -14.50
CA ALA A 178 -57.09 35.01 -15.74
C ALA A 178 -57.92 34.51 -16.94
N ALA A 179 -58.18 33.20 -17.01
CA ALA A 179 -59.03 32.61 -18.07
C ALA A 179 -60.48 33.08 -17.99
N VAL A 180 -61.05 33.17 -16.79
CA VAL A 180 -62.41 33.70 -16.57
C VAL A 180 -62.50 35.19 -16.94
N GLU A 181 -61.48 35.98 -16.60
CA GLU A 181 -61.44 37.40 -16.98
C GLU A 181 -61.32 37.59 -18.50
N ALA A 182 -60.51 36.76 -19.17
CA ALA A 182 -60.37 36.77 -20.63
C ALA A 182 -61.68 36.37 -21.34
N GLN A 183 -62.42 35.39 -20.79
CA GLN A 183 -63.70 34.96 -21.34
C GLN A 183 -64.76 36.06 -21.22
N LYS A 184 -64.83 36.77 -20.07
CA LYS A 184 -65.70 37.94 -19.91
C LYS A 184 -65.37 39.07 -20.90
N LYS A 185 -64.08 39.33 -21.16
CA LYS A 185 -63.67 40.33 -22.16
C LYS A 185 -64.04 39.89 -23.59
N ALA A 186 -63.94 38.61 -23.90
CA ALA A 186 -64.34 38.06 -25.20
C ALA A 186 -65.86 38.13 -25.42
N GLU A 187 -66.67 37.81 -24.41
CA GLU A 187 -68.13 37.97 -24.48
C GLU A 187 -68.55 39.45 -24.64
N ALA A 188 -67.91 40.37 -23.92
CA ALA A 188 -68.17 41.80 -24.06
C ALA A 188 -67.84 42.31 -25.47
N ALA A 189 -66.73 41.84 -26.07
CA ALA A 189 -66.36 42.18 -27.43
C ALA A 189 -67.32 41.57 -28.47
N ALA A 190 -67.77 40.33 -28.27
CA ALA A 190 -68.75 39.69 -29.14
C ALA A 190 -70.12 40.40 -29.08
N ALA A 191 -70.56 40.83 -27.90
CA ALA A 191 -71.78 41.61 -27.73
C ALA A 191 -71.69 42.99 -28.41
N ALA A 192 -70.53 43.64 -28.36
CA ALA A 192 -70.29 44.91 -29.04
C ALA A 192 -70.30 44.77 -30.57
N LEU A 193 -69.75 43.67 -31.11
CA LEU A 193 -69.81 43.36 -32.54
C LEU A 193 -71.23 43.06 -33.02
N LYS A 194 -72.02 42.35 -32.22
CA LYS A 194 -73.42 42.05 -32.54
C LYS A 194 -74.26 43.34 -32.65
N LYS A 195 -74.06 44.30 -31.74
CA LYS A 195 -74.69 45.63 -31.82
C LYS A 195 -74.24 46.44 -33.04
N LYS A 196 -72.97 46.33 -33.46
CA LYS A 196 -72.48 46.98 -34.68
C LYS A 196 -73.06 46.35 -35.96
N ALA A 197 -73.27 45.04 -35.97
CA ALA A 197 -73.88 44.34 -37.09
C ALA A 197 -75.37 44.69 -37.24
N GLU A 198 -76.13 44.76 -36.15
CA GLU A 198 -77.53 45.19 -36.17
C GLU A 198 -77.67 46.65 -36.64
N ALA A 199 -76.74 47.54 -36.26
CA ALA A 199 -76.72 48.91 -36.75
C ALA A 199 -76.41 49.01 -38.26
N ALA A 200 -75.55 48.13 -38.79
CA ALA A 200 -75.23 48.07 -40.21
C ALA A 200 -76.39 47.51 -41.04
N GLU A 201 -77.13 46.52 -40.51
CA GLU A 201 -78.31 45.96 -41.15
C GLU A 201 -79.48 46.96 -41.19
N ALA A 202 -79.67 47.73 -40.11
CA ALA A 202 -80.63 48.82 -40.09
C ALA A 202 -80.30 49.92 -41.12
N ALA A 203 -79.01 50.28 -41.27
CA ALA A 203 -78.57 51.23 -42.29
C ALA A 203 -78.75 50.70 -43.73
N ALA A 204 -78.52 49.40 -43.96
CA ALA A 204 -78.74 48.77 -45.26
C ALA A 204 -80.24 48.66 -45.61
N ALA A 205 -81.11 48.45 -44.62
CA ALA A 205 -82.56 48.44 -44.80
C ALA A 205 -83.12 49.84 -45.13
N GLU A 206 -82.54 50.91 -44.55
CA GLU A 206 -82.91 52.28 -44.88
C GLU A 206 -82.47 52.67 -46.31
N ALA A 207 -81.27 52.24 -46.73
CA ALA A 207 -80.79 52.42 -48.11
C ALA A 207 -81.68 51.69 -49.14
N ARG A 208 -82.20 50.50 -48.81
CA ARG A 208 -83.16 49.78 -49.67
C ARG A 208 -84.52 50.47 -49.79
N LYS A 209 -84.98 51.19 -48.76
CA LYS A 209 -86.22 51.98 -48.84
C LYS A 209 -86.06 53.20 -49.75
N LYS A 210 -84.91 53.89 -49.73
CA LYS A 210 -84.62 55.00 -50.66
C LYS A 210 -84.52 54.55 -52.13
N ALA A 211 -83.93 53.38 -52.38
CA ALA A 211 -83.87 52.80 -53.73
C ALA A 211 -85.25 52.37 -54.28
N ALA A 212 -86.16 51.93 -53.40
CA ALA A 212 -87.52 51.55 -53.80
C ALA A 212 -88.43 52.75 -54.12
N THR A 213 -88.18 53.92 -53.53
CA THR A 213 -88.93 55.15 -53.84
C THR A 213 -88.51 55.80 -55.16
N GLU A 214 -87.23 55.72 -55.53
CA GLU A 214 -86.77 56.21 -56.85
C GLU A 214 -87.19 55.30 -58.03
N ALA A 215 -87.38 54.00 -57.79
CA ALA A 215 -87.92 53.08 -58.79
C ALA A 215 -89.42 53.27 -59.06
N ALA A 216 -90.18 53.81 -58.10
CA ALA A 216 -91.60 54.08 -58.24
C ALA A 216 -91.90 55.39 -59.01
N GLU A 217 -91.00 56.39 -58.96
CA GLU A 217 -91.15 57.64 -59.74
C GLU A 217 -90.75 57.48 -61.22
N LYS A 218 -89.83 56.57 -61.56
CA LYS A 218 -89.48 56.27 -62.96
C LYS A 218 -90.52 55.44 -63.73
N ALA A 219 -91.47 54.80 -63.05
CA ALA A 219 -92.50 53.97 -63.69
C ALA A 219 -93.74 54.76 -64.18
N LYS A 220 -93.81 56.08 -63.98
CA LYS A 220 -94.92 56.95 -64.46
C LYS A 220 -94.57 57.85 -65.64
N ALA A 221 -93.35 57.78 -66.19
CA ALA A 221 -92.87 58.74 -67.21
C ALA A 221 -92.40 58.14 -68.55
N GLU A 222 -92.67 56.86 -68.86
CA GLU A 222 -92.28 56.26 -70.15
C GLU A 222 -93.41 55.48 -70.85
N ALA A 223 -94.62 56.08 -70.87
CA ALA A 223 -95.72 55.69 -71.75
C ALA A 223 -95.75 56.50 -73.07
N GLU A 224 -94.70 57.27 -73.39
CA GLU A 224 -94.56 58.00 -74.65
C GLU A 224 -93.11 57.97 -75.15
N LYS A 225 -92.74 56.94 -75.92
CA LYS A 225 -92.17 57.07 -77.26
C LYS A 225 -91.69 55.72 -77.80
N LYS A 226 -92.40 55.29 -78.82
CA LYS A 226 -92.15 54.12 -79.66
C LYS A 226 -91.06 54.44 -80.69
N ALA A 227 -90.34 53.39 -81.10
CA ALA A 227 -89.65 53.18 -82.38
C ALA A 227 -88.21 53.72 -82.53
N ALA A 228 -87.23 52.81 -82.43
CA ALA A 228 -86.40 52.38 -83.56
C ALA A 228 -85.42 51.25 -83.15
N ALA A 229 -85.41 50.17 -83.95
CA ALA A 229 -84.34 49.18 -84.18
C ALA A 229 -83.65 48.55 -82.95
N GLU A 230 -83.95 47.30 -82.57
CA GLU A 230 -83.43 46.06 -83.20
C GLU A 230 -81.89 45.96 -83.16
N LYS A 231 -81.32 45.18 -82.23
CA LYS A 231 -80.59 43.90 -82.47
C LYS A 231 -79.73 43.46 -81.27
N ALA A 232 -79.83 42.16 -80.95
CA ALA A 232 -78.88 41.27 -80.22
C ALA A 232 -78.55 41.60 -78.74
N ALA A 233 -79.01 40.86 -77.73
CA ALA A 233 -78.80 39.43 -77.41
C ALA A 233 -77.35 39.06 -76.98
N ALA A 234 -77.27 38.28 -75.89
CA ALA A 234 -76.11 37.64 -75.24
C ALA A 234 -75.35 38.55 -74.23
N ASP A 235 -75.03 38.19 -72.98
CA ASP A 235 -75.00 36.91 -72.25
C ASP A 235 -75.25 37.23 -70.75
N LYS A 236 -76.25 36.61 -70.09
CA LYS A 236 -76.13 35.38 -69.28
C LYS A 236 -75.17 35.52 -68.08
N LYS A 237 -75.71 35.77 -66.87
CA LYS A 237 -75.89 34.74 -65.81
C LYS A 237 -74.68 33.79 -65.62
N ALA A 238 -73.94 34.02 -64.54
CA ALA A 238 -73.44 32.99 -63.62
C ALA A 238 -73.60 33.59 -62.20
N ALA A 239 -74.59 33.21 -61.37
CA ALA A 239 -74.76 31.92 -60.68
C ALA A 239 -73.45 31.50 -60.01
N GLU A 240 -73.17 31.90 -58.76
CA GLU A 240 -73.67 31.32 -57.50
C GLU A 240 -72.94 30.01 -57.10
N LYS A 241 -72.63 29.90 -55.79
CA LYS A 241 -71.95 28.82 -55.04
C LYS A 241 -70.43 28.79 -55.20
N ALA A 242 -69.63 28.70 -54.13
CA ALA A 242 -69.78 27.93 -52.89
C ALA A 242 -69.01 28.62 -51.73
N ALA A 243 -69.59 28.88 -50.55
CA ALA A 243 -69.68 27.96 -49.42
C ALA A 243 -68.33 27.36 -48.98
N ALA A 244 -67.93 27.71 -47.75
CA ALA A 244 -66.99 27.03 -46.86
C ALA A 244 -65.47 27.29 -47.04
N GLU A 245 -64.98 28.33 -46.37
CA GLU A 245 -63.80 28.28 -45.47
C GLU A 245 -63.72 29.64 -44.74
N LYS A 246 -64.34 29.83 -43.58
CA LYS A 246 -64.01 29.27 -42.25
C LYS A 246 -62.62 29.69 -41.77
N ALA A 247 -62.60 30.83 -41.08
CA ALA A 247 -61.93 31.03 -39.79
C ALA A 247 -60.49 30.47 -39.65
N ALA A 248 -59.49 31.23 -40.08
CA ALA A 248 -58.11 31.01 -39.62
C ALA A 248 -57.16 32.20 -39.86
N ALA A 249 -57.64 33.45 -39.93
CA ALA A 249 -56.81 34.57 -40.41
C ALA A 249 -56.40 35.61 -39.35
N ASP A 250 -56.47 35.31 -38.04
CA ASP A 250 -55.98 36.27 -37.03
C ASP A 250 -55.41 35.66 -35.72
N LYS A 251 -55.07 34.36 -35.71
CA LYS A 251 -54.46 33.72 -34.52
C LYS A 251 -53.46 32.61 -34.85
N LYS A 252 -52.46 32.83 -35.71
CA LYS A 252 -51.27 31.95 -35.75
C LYS A 252 -50.10 32.48 -36.60
N ALA A 253 -49.40 33.50 -36.11
CA ALA A 253 -47.99 33.76 -36.51
C ALA A 253 -47.27 34.79 -35.63
N ALA A 254 -47.94 35.42 -34.65
CA ALA A 254 -47.26 36.02 -33.49
C ALA A 254 -46.77 34.95 -32.49
N ALA A 255 -46.30 33.82 -33.02
CA ALA A 255 -45.62 32.73 -32.32
C ALA A 255 -44.14 32.65 -32.75
N GLU A 256 -43.58 33.79 -33.17
CA GLU A 256 -42.17 33.95 -33.52
C GLU A 256 -41.46 35.02 -32.67
N LYS A 257 -42.04 35.40 -31.52
CA LYS A 257 -41.39 36.37 -30.61
C LYS A 257 -41.63 36.15 -29.12
N ALA A 258 -41.77 34.89 -28.71
CA ALA A 258 -41.65 34.47 -27.30
C ALA A 258 -41.02 33.07 -27.17
N ALA A 259 -40.33 32.61 -28.22
CA ALA A 259 -39.39 31.49 -28.18
C ALA A 259 -37.93 31.99 -28.05
N ALA A 260 -37.73 33.23 -27.58
CA ALA A 260 -36.42 33.87 -27.45
C ALA A 260 -35.91 34.00 -25.99
N ASP A 261 -36.76 33.80 -24.97
CA ASP A 261 -36.33 33.81 -23.55
C ASP A 261 -36.43 32.43 -22.87
N LYS A 262 -36.49 31.37 -23.68
CA LYS A 262 -36.31 29.98 -23.23
C LYS A 262 -35.07 29.33 -23.86
N LYS A 263 -34.09 30.15 -24.24
CA LYS A 263 -32.75 29.74 -24.73
C LYS A 263 -31.59 30.50 -24.06
N ALA A 264 -31.86 31.33 -23.05
CA ALA A 264 -30.83 32.08 -22.31
C ALA A 264 -30.57 31.54 -20.88
N ALA A 265 -31.43 30.68 -20.33
CA ALA A 265 -31.24 30.11 -18.99
C ALA A 265 -30.72 28.65 -18.97
N GLU A 266 -30.50 28.04 -20.14
CA GLU A 266 -29.94 26.69 -20.28
C GLU A 266 -28.48 26.72 -20.77
N LYS A 267 -27.89 27.91 -20.94
CA LYS A 267 -26.49 28.12 -21.36
C LYS A 267 -25.55 28.58 -20.25
N ALA A 268 -26.04 28.80 -19.02
CA ALA A 268 -25.23 29.22 -17.87
C ALA A 268 -24.89 28.09 -16.87
N ALA A 269 -25.45 26.89 -17.05
CA ALA A 269 -25.20 25.73 -16.18
C ALA A 269 -24.37 24.62 -16.84
N ALA A 270 -23.99 24.76 -18.12
CA ALA A 270 -23.09 23.84 -18.82
C ALA A 270 -21.63 24.31 -18.86
N GLU A 271 -21.34 25.56 -18.49
CA GLU A 271 -19.98 26.14 -18.57
C GLU A 271 -19.19 26.03 -17.26
N LYS A 272 -19.76 25.42 -16.21
CA LYS A 272 -19.04 25.08 -14.96
C LYS A 272 -18.73 23.59 -14.79
N ALA A 273 -19.03 22.77 -15.81
CA ALA A 273 -18.73 21.33 -15.82
C ALA A 273 -17.68 20.93 -16.88
N ALA A 274 -17.22 21.87 -17.72
CA ALA A 274 -16.16 21.64 -18.71
C ALA A 274 -14.78 22.15 -18.28
N ALA A 275 -14.67 22.89 -17.17
CA ALA A 275 -13.39 23.39 -16.65
C ALA A 275 -12.56 22.32 -15.90
N ASP A 276 -13.21 21.35 -15.24
CA ASP A 276 -12.50 20.32 -14.46
C ASP A 276 -12.05 19.09 -15.26
N LYS A 277 -12.51 18.92 -16.51
CA LYS A 277 -12.04 17.83 -17.39
C LYS A 277 -10.87 18.21 -18.31
N LYS A 278 -10.47 19.50 -18.36
CA LYS A 278 -9.31 19.94 -19.15
C LYS A 278 -8.01 20.05 -18.32
N ALA A 279 -8.10 20.10 -16.99
CA ALA A 279 -6.93 20.11 -16.10
C ALA A 279 -6.28 18.72 -15.89
N ALA A 280 -6.99 17.64 -16.20
CA ALA A 280 -6.47 16.27 -16.06
C ALA A 280 -5.74 15.74 -17.32
N ALA A 281 -5.91 16.38 -18.48
CA ALA A 281 -5.30 15.94 -19.73
C ALA A 281 -3.93 16.59 -20.02
N GLU A 282 -3.65 17.77 -19.48
CA GLU A 282 -2.38 18.48 -19.71
C GLU A 282 -1.24 17.99 -18.78
N LYS A 283 -1.59 17.41 -17.62
CA LYS A 283 -0.63 16.80 -16.69
C LYS A 283 -0.12 15.43 -17.15
N ALA A 284 -0.85 14.75 -18.04
CA ALA A 284 -0.47 13.45 -18.59
C ALA A 284 0.45 13.54 -19.83
N ALA A 285 0.53 14.71 -20.48
CA ALA A 285 1.41 14.92 -21.64
C ALA A 285 2.83 15.39 -21.24
N ALA A 286 2.98 16.01 -20.06
CA ALA A 286 4.28 16.43 -19.53
C ALA A 286 5.13 15.25 -19.03
N ASP A 287 4.52 14.24 -18.39
CA ASP A 287 5.23 13.08 -17.84
C ASP A 287 5.77 12.12 -18.92
N LYS A 288 5.14 12.06 -20.10
CA LYS A 288 5.65 11.28 -21.24
C LYS A 288 6.87 11.90 -21.93
N LYS A 289 7.06 13.22 -21.84
CA LYS A 289 8.21 13.93 -22.45
C LYS A 289 9.45 13.92 -21.54
N ALA A 290 9.27 13.81 -20.23
CA ALA A 290 10.36 13.67 -19.26
C ALA A 290 10.96 12.25 -19.20
N ALA A 291 10.16 11.21 -19.47
CA ALA A 291 10.63 9.81 -19.51
C ALA A 291 11.51 9.50 -20.74
N ALA A 292 11.27 10.15 -21.89
CA ALA A 292 12.06 9.94 -23.10
C ALA A 292 13.45 10.60 -23.04
N ALA A 293 13.62 11.69 -22.28
CA ALA A 293 14.92 12.36 -22.10
C ALA A 293 15.84 11.60 -21.12
N LYS A 294 15.27 10.88 -20.14
CA LYS A 294 16.03 10.11 -19.15
C LYS A 294 16.58 8.80 -19.72
N ALA A 295 15.85 8.15 -20.63
CA ALA A 295 16.29 6.95 -21.33
C ALA A 295 17.41 7.20 -22.36
N ALA A 296 17.52 8.41 -22.91
CA ALA A 296 18.62 8.80 -23.80
C ALA A 296 19.92 9.12 -23.05
N ALA A 297 19.84 9.57 -21.79
CA ALA A 297 21.00 9.86 -20.95
C ALA A 297 21.63 8.60 -20.32
N GLU A 298 20.84 7.58 -20.00
CA GLU A 298 21.33 6.29 -19.46
C GLU A 298 22.10 5.47 -20.51
N LYS A 299 21.72 5.57 -21.79
CA LYS A 299 22.40 4.87 -22.89
C LYS A 299 23.78 5.47 -23.24
N ALA A 300 24.01 6.75 -22.92
CA ALA A 300 25.30 7.41 -23.08
C ALA A 300 26.26 7.18 -21.89
N ALA A 301 25.73 6.90 -20.69
CA ALA A 301 26.53 6.60 -19.50
C ALA A 301 27.03 5.14 -19.48
N ALA A 302 26.24 4.19 -19.99
CA ALA A 302 26.63 2.78 -20.09
C ALA A 302 27.80 2.53 -21.08
N ALA A 303 27.99 3.39 -22.09
CA ALA A 303 29.10 3.28 -23.03
C ALA A 303 30.45 3.78 -22.46
N LYS A 304 30.43 4.57 -21.38
CA LYS A 304 31.65 5.07 -20.71
C LYS A 304 32.17 4.12 -19.63
N ALA A 305 31.28 3.41 -18.95
CA ALA A 305 31.63 2.47 -17.87
C ALA A 305 32.23 1.14 -18.38
N ALA A 306 32.04 0.78 -19.64
CA ALA A 306 32.64 -0.41 -20.24
C ALA A 306 34.12 -0.22 -20.63
N ALA A 307 34.61 1.02 -20.74
CA ALA A 307 36.00 1.30 -21.12
C ALA A 307 36.98 1.36 -19.92
N GLU A 308 36.48 1.58 -18.70
CA GLU A 308 37.31 1.62 -17.47
C GLU A 308 37.48 0.25 -16.79
N ALA A 309 36.72 -0.77 -17.20
CA ALA A 309 36.79 -2.11 -16.59
C ALA A 309 37.90 -3.01 -17.18
N ASP A 310 38.47 -2.67 -18.33
CA ASP A 310 39.58 -3.43 -18.96
C ASP A 310 40.96 -3.03 -18.39
N ASP A 311 41.09 -1.84 -17.80
CA ASP A 311 42.39 -1.35 -17.28
C ASP A 311 42.72 -1.86 -15.87
N ILE A 312 41.71 -2.30 -15.10
CA ILE A 312 41.90 -2.71 -13.69
C ILE A 312 42.33 -4.19 -13.56
N PHE A 313 42.14 -5.02 -14.58
CA PHE A 313 42.54 -6.44 -14.54
C PHE A 313 43.94 -6.72 -15.10
N GLY A 314 44.59 -5.75 -15.75
CA GLY A 314 45.96 -5.87 -16.25
C GLY A 314 47.05 -5.66 -15.18
N GLU A 315 46.78 -4.84 -14.16
CA GLU A 315 47.82 -4.34 -13.24
C GLU A 315 48.08 -5.25 -12.01
N LEU A 316 47.28 -6.31 -11.81
CA LEU A 316 47.43 -7.23 -10.68
C LEU A 316 48.31 -8.47 -10.98
N SER A 317 48.77 -8.67 -12.22
CA SER A 317 49.48 -9.89 -12.66
C SER A 317 51.02 -9.81 -12.66
N SER A 318 51.64 -8.66 -12.44
CA SER A 318 53.10 -8.58 -12.34
C SER A 318 53.57 -7.93 -11.04
N GLY A 319 53.76 -8.77 -10.02
CA GLY A 319 54.35 -8.36 -8.76
C GLY A 319 55.77 -7.83 -8.90
N LYS A 320 56.06 -6.71 -8.21
CA LYS A 320 57.40 -6.39 -7.68
C LYS A 320 57.30 -5.35 -6.55
N ASN A 321 58.13 -5.57 -5.53
CA ASN A 321 58.24 -4.89 -4.24
C ASN A 321 58.60 -3.38 -4.27
N ALA A 322 58.21 -2.75 -3.15
CA ALA A 322 58.92 -1.75 -2.32
C ALA A 322 58.52 -0.26 -2.43
N PRO A 323 58.44 0.45 -1.28
CA PRO A 323 58.08 1.86 -1.23
C PRO A 323 59.35 2.73 -1.39
N LYS A 324 59.31 3.72 -2.28
CA LYS A 324 60.23 4.86 -2.19
C LYS A 324 59.68 6.12 -2.87
N THR A 325 59.94 7.19 -2.13
CA THR A 325 59.76 8.61 -2.39
C THR A 325 60.16 9.09 -3.76
N GLY A 326 59.46 10.10 -4.27
CA GLY A 326 60.07 11.15 -5.10
C GLY A 326 59.34 11.46 -6.40
N GLY A 327 58.65 12.59 -6.42
CA GLY A 327 58.69 13.57 -7.51
C GLY A 327 57.87 13.28 -8.78
N GLY A 328 56.99 14.24 -9.10
CA GLY A 328 56.91 14.72 -10.48
C GLY A 328 55.61 14.45 -11.24
N ALA A 329 54.69 15.42 -11.10
CA ALA A 329 53.99 16.08 -12.20
C ALA A 329 52.78 15.42 -12.89
N LYS A 330 51.67 16.17 -12.76
CA LYS A 330 50.78 16.68 -13.83
C LYS A 330 49.47 15.92 -14.04
N GLY A 331 48.38 16.54 -13.57
CA GLY A 331 47.07 16.35 -14.18
C GLY A 331 45.88 16.61 -13.27
N ASN A 332 45.42 17.86 -13.27
CA ASN A 332 44.02 18.28 -13.06
C ASN A 332 43.49 18.33 -11.62
N ASN A 333 43.75 19.48 -11.01
CA ASN A 333 42.92 20.07 -9.96
C ASN A 333 41.45 20.12 -10.38
N ALA A 334 40.61 19.40 -9.64
CA ALA A 334 39.32 19.93 -9.20
C ALA A 334 39.34 19.93 -7.67
N SER A 335 39.57 21.10 -7.08
CA SER A 335 39.48 21.33 -5.64
C SER A 335 38.08 20.97 -5.13
N PRO A 336 37.91 20.27 -3.99
CA PRO A 336 36.70 20.42 -3.22
C PRO A 336 36.85 21.67 -2.34
N ALA A 337 36.42 22.81 -2.88
CA ALA A 337 36.00 23.93 -2.05
C ALA A 337 34.68 23.53 -1.38
N GLY A 338 34.64 23.54 -0.05
CA GLY A 338 33.38 23.29 0.66
C GLY A 338 33.49 22.89 2.11
N SER A 339 34.34 23.57 2.90
CA SER A 339 34.09 23.65 4.35
C SER A 339 32.82 24.49 4.55
N GLY A 340 31.69 23.81 4.72
CA GLY A 340 30.43 24.40 5.10
C GLY A 340 29.75 23.51 6.13
N ASN A 341 29.69 23.99 7.37
CA ASN A 341 28.85 23.42 8.41
C ASN A 341 27.41 23.25 7.87
N THR A 342 26.96 22.00 7.69
CA THR A 342 25.54 21.71 7.74
C THR A 342 25.33 20.46 8.59
N LYS A 343 24.94 20.73 9.82
CA LYS A 343 24.43 19.82 10.82
C LYS A 343 23.14 19.22 10.27
N ASN A 344 23.25 18.14 9.50
CA ASN A 344 22.21 17.14 9.15
C ASN A 344 22.82 16.11 8.18
N ASN A 345 23.62 15.17 8.68
CA ASN A 345 24.01 13.98 7.92
C ASN A 345 22.80 13.03 7.81
N GLY A 346 21.88 13.33 6.91
CA GLY A 346 20.99 12.30 6.35
C GLY A 346 21.84 11.31 5.54
N ALA A 347 21.46 10.03 5.52
CA ALA A 347 22.13 9.03 4.70
C ALA A 347 22.09 9.49 3.24
N SER A 348 23.20 9.32 2.52
CA SER A 348 23.18 9.62 1.09
C SER A 348 22.17 8.68 0.42
N GLY A 349 21.42 9.16 -0.58
CA GLY A 349 20.45 8.32 -1.30
C GLY A 349 21.09 7.07 -1.91
N ALA A 350 22.39 7.13 -2.23
CA ALA A 350 23.17 5.99 -2.70
C ALA A 350 23.33 4.91 -1.61
N ASP A 351 23.62 5.29 -0.37
CA ASP A 351 23.78 4.34 0.75
C ASP A 351 22.47 3.61 1.06
N ILE A 352 21.34 4.32 1.00
CA ILE A 352 20.00 3.76 1.22
C ILE A 352 19.70 2.71 0.15
N ASN A 353 19.93 3.04 -1.13
CA ASN A 353 19.68 2.13 -2.24
C ASN A 353 20.62 0.92 -2.23
N ASN A 354 21.90 1.14 -1.89
CA ASN A 354 22.88 0.06 -1.77
C ASN A 354 22.46 -0.93 -0.68
N TYR A 355 22.10 -0.42 0.49
CA TYR A 355 21.65 -1.26 1.61
C TYR A 355 20.31 -1.95 1.33
N ALA A 356 19.36 -1.28 0.64
CA ALA A 356 18.15 -1.94 0.14
C ALA A 356 18.48 -3.15 -0.76
N GLY A 357 19.46 -3.00 -1.66
CA GLY A 357 19.93 -4.08 -2.52
C GLY A 357 20.54 -5.24 -1.73
N GLN A 358 21.32 -4.95 -0.68
CA GLN A 358 21.88 -5.97 0.20
C GLN A 358 20.79 -6.75 0.95
N ILE A 359 19.75 -6.05 1.44
CA ILE A 359 18.60 -6.71 2.08
C ILE A 359 17.89 -7.63 1.08
N LYS A 360 17.61 -7.14 -0.13
CA LYS A 360 16.95 -7.95 -1.17
C LYS A 360 17.76 -9.19 -1.50
N SER A 361 19.05 -9.03 -1.76
CA SER A 361 19.97 -10.14 -2.05
C SER A 361 20.06 -11.16 -0.90
N ALA A 362 20.08 -10.69 0.36
CA ALA A 362 20.07 -11.57 1.52
C ALA A 362 18.77 -12.41 1.59
N ILE A 363 17.62 -11.83 1.26
CA ILE A 363 16.33 -12.53 1.21
C ILE A 363 16.28 -13.49 0.02
N GLU A 364 16.67 -13.05 -1.17
CA GLU A 364 16.75 -13.87 -2.39
C GLU A 364 17.65 -15.10 -2.20
N SER A 365 18.76 -14.96 -1.47
CA SER A 365 19.66 -16.09 -1.18
C SER A 365 19.02 -17.23 -0.39
N LYS A 366 17.89 -16.97 0.29
CA LYS A 366 17.10 -17.94 1.04
C LYS A 366 15.79 -18.30 0.35
N PHE A 367 15.59 -17.81 -0.87
CA PHE A 367 14.40 -18.02 -1.66
C PHE A 367 14.68 -19.09 -2.72
N TYR A 368 14.31 -20.34 -2.43
CA TYR A 368 14.68 -21.50 -3.24
C TYR A 368 13.97 -21.56 -4.61
N ASP A 369 12.85 -20.88 -4.79
CA ASP A 369 11.98 -21.00 -5.97
C ASP A 369 11.78 -19.68 -6.73
N ALA A 370 12.80 -18.81 -6.79
CA ALA A 370 12.70 -17.44 -7.35
C ALA A 370 12.06 -17.39 -8.75
N SER A 371 12.44 -18.32 -9.63
CA SER A 371 11.95 -18.43 -11.01
C SER A 371 10.44 -18.69 -11.10
N SER A 372 9.84 -19.37 -10.11
CA SER A 372 8.40 -19.65 -10.08
C SER A 372 7.56 -18.39 -9.83
N TYR A 373 8.20 -17.29 -9.43
CA TYR A 373 7.55 -16.01 -9.13
C TYR A 373 8.02 -14.89 -10.04
N ALA A 374 8.65 -15.21 -11.17
CA ALA A 374 9.09 -14.22 -12.15
C ALA A 374 7.93 -13.31 -12.59
N GLY A 375 8.16 -11.99 -12.54
CA GLY A 375 7.16 -10.98 -12.91
C GLY A 375 6.14 -10.63 -11.81
N LYS A 376 6.16 -11.34 -10.68
CA LYS A 376 5.36 -10.98 -9.49
C LYS A 376 6.13 -10.03 -8.58
N THR A 377 5.40 -9.26 -7.79
CA THR A 377 5.96 -8.32 -6.81
C THR A 377 5.24 -8.48 -5.49
N CYS A 378 5.99 -8.39 -4.38
CA CYS A 378 5.44 -8.29 -3.04
C CYS A 378 6.05 -7.09 -2.32
N THR A 379 5.21 -6.21 -1.78
CA THR A 379 5.63 -5.12 -0.90
C THR A 379 5.56 -5.61 0.55
N LEU A 380 6.71 -5.60 1.22
CA LEU A 380 6.87 -6.05 2.60
C LEU A 380 7.28 -4.85 3.46
N ARG A 381 6.65 -4.65 4.61
CA ARG A 381 7.14 -3.72 5.63
C ARG A 381 8.01 -4.46 6.63
N ILE A 382 9.28 -4.12 6.66
CA ILE A 382 10.29 -4.73 7.53
C ILE A 382 10.64 -3.77 8.68
N LYS A 383 10.88 -4.34 9.87
CA LYS A 383 11.51 -3.64 10.99
C LYS A 383 12.82 -4.31 11.32
N LEU A 384 13.91 -3.55 11.23
CA LEU A 384 15.25 -4.03 11.58
C LEU A 384 15.69 -3.44 12.92
N ALA A 385 16.48 -4.21 13.65
CA ALA A 385 17.28 -3.75 14.76
C ALA A 385 18.58 -3.06 14.27
N PRO A 386 19.27 -2.29 15.12
CA PRO A 386 20.51 -1.59 14.76
C PRO A 386 21.67 -2.49 14.34
N ASP A 387 21.59 -3.78 14.64
CA ASP A 387 22.56 -4.82 14.25
C ASP A 387 22.22 -5.49 12.89
N GLY A 388 21.09 -5.14 12.28
CA GLY A 388 20.58 -5.76 11.06
C GLY A 388 19.60 -6.90 11.32
N MET A 389 19.32 -7.29 12.56
CA MET A 389 18.40 -8.39 12.86
C MET A 389 16.95 -8.01 12.51
N LEU A 390 16.24 -8.90 11.83
CA LEU A 390 14.83 -8.70 11.48
C LEU A 390 13.95 -8.87 12.73
N LEU A 391 13.30 -7.79 13.16
CA LEU A 391 12.42 -7.76 14.33
C LEU A 391 10.97 -8.14 13.98
N ASP A 392 10.45 -7.60 12.89
CA ASP A 392 9.07 -7.77 12.44
C ASP A 392 9.02 -7.67 10.93
N ILE A 393 8.11 -8.41 10.30
CA ILE A 393 7.88 -8.33 8.86
C ILE A 393 6.40 -8.57 8.57
N LYS A 394 5.81 -7.69 7.76
CA LYS A 394 4.40 -7.76 7.36
C LYS A 394 4.24 -7.53 5.87
N PRO A 395 3.38 -8.28 5.17
CA PRO A 395 3.02 -7.98 3.80
C PRO A 395 2.06 -6.78 3.74
N GLU A 396 2.30 -5.85 2.83
CA GLU A 396 1.44 -4.67 2.60
C GLU A 396 0.65 -4.76 1.29
N GLY A 397 1.12 -5.55 0.33
CA GLY A 397 0.44 -5.75 -0.95
C GLY A 397 1.25 -6.56 -1.95
N GLY A 398 0.62 -7.01 -3.03
CA GLY A 398 1.24 -7.81 -4.08
C GLY A 398 0.67 -9.22 -4.19
N ASP A 399 1.43 -10.13 -4.81
CA ASP A 399 1.02 -11.53 -4.96
C ASP A 399 1.11 -12.27 -3.62
N PRO A 400 0.00 -12.87 -3.12
CA PRO A 400 -0.04 -13.44 -1.78
C PRO A 400 0.89 -14.65 -1.63
N ALA A 401 1.07 -15.45 -2.69
CA ALA A 401 1.96 -16.61 -2.67
C ALA A 401 3.44 -16.17 -2.62
N LEU A 402 3.81 -15.15 -3.39
CA LEU A 402 5.14 -14.53 -3.31
C LEU A 402 5.38 -13.92 -1.93
N CYS A 403 4.41 -13.18 -1.40
CA CYS A 403 4.54 -12.58 -0.07
C CYS A 403 4.75 -13.62 1.02
N GLN A 404 4.02 -14.73 0.99
CA GLN A 404 4.17 -15.79 1.99
C GLN A 404 5.53 -16.49 1.89
N ALA A 405 6.01 -16.75 0.67
CA ALA A 405 7.34 -17.29 0.45
C ALA A 405 8.45 -16.30 0.87
N ALA A 406 8.28 -15.01 0.55
CA ALA A 406 9.24 -13.97 0.91
C ALA A 406 9.30 -13.75 2.42
N LEU A 407 8.18 -13.89 3.14
CA LEU A 407 8.16 -13.87 4.61
C LEU A 407 8.99 -15.02 5.21
N ALA A 408 8.91 -16.22 4.62
CA ALA A 408 9.69 -17.35 5.09
C ALA A 408 11.20 -17.16 4.81
N ALA A 409 11.54 -16.71 3.60
CA ALA A 409 12.92 -16.42 3.22
C ALA A 409 13.52 -15.29 4.08
N ALA A 410 12.78 -14.22 4.33
CA ALA A 410 13.25 -13.08 5.11
C ALA A 410 13.54 -13.44 6.57
N LYS A 411 12.79 -14.38 7.17
CA LYS A 411 13.06 -14.89 8.53
C LYS A 411 14.34 -15.72 8.62
N LEU A 412 14.77 -16.30 7.50
CA LEU A 412 16.01 -17.09 7.40
C LEU A 412 17.20 -16.25 6.89
N ALA A 413 16.93 -15.08 6.31
CA ALA A 413 17.92 -14.20 5.74
C ALA A 413 18.78 -13.57 6.83
N LYS A 414 20.09 -13.51 6.57
CA LYS A 414 21.04 -12.85 7.45
C LYS A 414 21.36 -11.47 6.89
N ILE A 415 20.55 -10.50 7.30
CA ILE A 415 20.66 -9.12 6.81
C ILE A 415 21.91 -8.47 7.44
N PRO A 416 22.78 -7.82 6.64
CA PRO A 416 23.98 -7.16 7.17
C PRO A 416 23.61 -5.98 8.07
N LYS A 417 24.53 -5.59 8.95
CA LYS A 417 24.35 -4.42 9.81
C LYS A 417 24.23 -3.13 8.96
N PRO A 418 23.31 -2.20 9.27
CA PRO A 418 23.25 -0.91 8.60
C PRO A 418 24.59 -0.17 8.66
N PRO A 419 25.09 0.37 7.52
CA PRO A 419 26.42 1.00 7.46
C PRO A 419 26.49 2.36 8.18
N SER A 420 25.34 2.98 8.47
CA SER A 420 25.27 4.23 9.24
C SER A 420 23.96 4.33 10.01
N GLN A 421 23.94 5.18 11.05
CA GLN A 421 22.73 5.45 11.83
C GLN A 421 21.61 6.01 10.95
N ALA A 422 21.95 6.87 9.99
CA ALA A 422 20.94 7.46 9.12
C ALA A 422 20.29 6.44 8.16
N VAL A 423 21.03 5.41 7.73
CA VAL A 423 20.46 4.28 6.97
C VAL A 423 19.56 3.44 7.89
N TYR A 424 20.00 3.19 9.13
CA TYR A 424 19.17 2.50 10.11
C TYR A 424 17.84 3.23 10.38
N GLU A 425 17.84 4.56 10.54
CA GLU A 425 16.61 5.33 10.76
C GLU A 425 15.59 5.19 9.62
N VAL A 426 16.05 4.91 8.39
CA VAL A 426 15.19 4.60 7.25
C VAL A 426 14.66 3.16 7.37
N PHE A 427 15.55 2.18 7.59
CA PHE A 427 15.19 0.75 7.57
C PHE A 427 14.68 0.18 8.90
N LYS A 428 14.63 0.96 9.98
CA LYS A 428 13.99 0.55 11.24
C LYS A 428 12.51 0.24 11.06
N ASN A 429 11.87 0.84 10.05
CA ASN A 429 10.49 0.56 9.64
C ASN A 429 10.28 1.03 8.19
N ALA A 430 10.74 0.24 7.22
CA ALA A 430 10.69 0.59 5.80
C ALA A 430 9.81 -0.37 5.00
N PRO A 431 9.11 0.13 3.96
CA PRO A 431 8.59 -0.73 2.90
C PRO A 431 9.74 -1.19 2.00
N LEU A 432 9.71 -2.47 1.62
CA LEU A 432 10.66 -3.14 0.75
C LEU A 432 9.87 -3.88 -0.34
N ASP A 433 10.06 -3.47 -1.59
CA ASP A 433 9.52 -4.18 -2.73
C ASP A 433 10.43 -5.34 -3.12
N PHE A 434 9.93 -6.55 -2.89
CA PHE A 434 10.57 -7.80 -3.26
C PHE A 434 10.08 -8.27 -4.63
N LYS A 435 11.02 -8.43 -5.56
CA LYS A 435 10.78 -8.91 -6.92
C LYS A 435 11.92 -9.87 -7.28
N PRO A 436 11.70 -11.20 -7.14
CA PRO A 436 12.72 -12.21 -7.38
C PRO A 436 13.08 -12.37 -8.86
#